data_AF-A0A960HU17-F1
#
_entry.id   AF-A0A960HU17-F1
#
_cell.length_a   1.000
_cell.length_b   1.000
_cell.length_c   1.000
_cell.angle_alpha   90.00
_cell.angle_beta   90.00
_cell.angle_gamma   90.00
#
_symmetry.space_group_name_H-M   'P 1'
#
loop_
_entity.id
_entity.type
_entity.pdbx_description
1 polymer ?
#
loop_
_entity_poly.entity_id
_entity_poly.type
_entity_poly.pdbx_seq_one_letter_code
_entity_poly.pdbx_strand_id
1 'polypeptide(L)'
;VLKLPKEKRVIVLTGSQGEAAAALARIAAAEHPKLRLGVGDTVLVSATPVPGNEETVTRTIDNLFRRGATVIYSAKDKGVHVSGHAGRDELRKMIDLLKPKYAVPIHGEYRHMALYRDLCGEAGITHDRVFYPEIGGVIEFTKDGARARGRVPAGSVLVDRIGEQGRGPVKLRNPQTMTEEGVVIVTIAVSKETGDLIAGPEIVGRGLKPE
;
A
#
# COMPACT_ATOMS: atom_id res chain seq x y z
N VAL A 1 5.25 7.70 32.06
CA VAL A 1 6.14 8.34 31.06
C VAL A 1 5.99 9.87 31.04
N LEU A 2 4.80 10.45 30.82
CA LEU A 2 4.68 11.92 30.68
C LEU A 2 5.05 12.75 31.91
N LYS A 3 5.04 12.15 33.11
CA LYS A 3 5.46 12.77 34.38
C LYS A 3 6.99 12.84 34.55
N LEU A 4 7.78 12.16 33.71
CA LEU A 4 9.24 12.22 33.75
C LEU A 4 9.75 13.51 33.07
N PRO A 5 10.95 14.00 33.46
CA PRO A 5 11.64 15.07 32.74
C PRO A 5 11.79 14.77 31.24
N LYS A 6 11.86 15.81 30.39
CA LYS A 6 11.83 15.68 28.93
C LYS A 6 12.89 14.71 28.39
N GLU A 7 14.11 14.88 28.87
CA GLU A 7 15.33 14.16 28.53
C GLU A 7 15.34 12.69 29.00
N LYS A 8 14.40 12.30 29.86
CA LYS A 8 14.22 10.91 30.34
C LYS A 8 13.03 10.22 29.67
N ARG A 9 12.52 10.76 28.56
CA ARG A 9 11.36 10.21 27.85
C ARG A 9 11.73 9.79 26.44
N VAL A 10 11.37 8.55 26.10
CA VAL A 10 11.32 8.03 24.74
C VAL A 10 9.90 7.52 24.51
N ILE A 11 9.31 7.88 23.37
CA ILE A 11 7.96 7.48 23.01
C ILE A 11 8.03 6.81 21.64
N VAL A 12 7.64 5.54 21.59
CA VAL A 12 7.53 4.77 20.33
C VAL A 12 6.09 4.87 19.85
N LEU A 13 5.91 5.25 18.59
CA LEU A 13 4.62 5.59 17.99
C LEU A 13 4.43 4.84 16.68
N THR A 14 3.17 4.63 16.31
CA THR A 14 2.77 4.18 14.97
C THR A 14 2.58 5.38 14.03
N GLY A 15 2.49 5.12 12.72
CA GLY A 15 2.17 6.14 11.72
C GLY A 15 3.34 6.58 10.85
N SER A 16 4.35 5.73 10.69
CA SER A 16 5.54 6.05 9.89
C SER A 16 5.24 6.15 8.39
N GLN A 17 4.08 5.69 7.92
CA GLN A 17 3.63 5.83 6.52
C GLN A 17 2.62 6.98 6.34
N GLY A 18 2.49 7.85 7.34
CA GLY A 18 1.62 9.03 7.26
C GLY A 18 0.13 8.70 7.32
N GLU A 19 -0.24 7.54 7.87
CA GLU A 19 -1.63 7.13 8.02
C GLU A 19 -2.38 8.11 8.94
N ALA A 20 -3.43 8.76 8.42
CA ALA A 20 -4.09 9.88 9.10
C ALA A 20 -4.59 9.54 10.53
N ALA A 21 -5.06 8.32 10.74
CA ALA A 21 -5.55 7.87 12.05
C ALA A 21 -4.42 7.51 13.04
N ALA A 22 -3.18 7.33 12.56
CA ALA A 22 -2.08 6.88 13.38
C ALA A 22 -1.54 7.99 14.30
N ALA A 23 -0.83 7.57 15.35
CA ALA A 23 -0.43 8.48 16.42
C ALA A 23 0.48 9.61 15.93
N LEU A 24 1.49 9.31 15.11
CA LEU A 24 2.43 10.30 14.60
C LEU A 24 1.74 11.39 13.76
N ALA A 25 0.87 10.99 12.82
CA ALA A 25 0.13 11.93 11.97
C ALA A 25 -0.75 12.86 12.80
N ARG A 26 -1.49 12.31 13.77
CA ARG A 26 -2.33 13.09 14.69
C ARG A 26 -1.50 14.02 15.59
N ILE A 27 -0.30 13.62 16.00
CA ILE A 27 0.60 14.49 16.78
C ILE A 27 1.11 15.64 15.92
N ALA A 28 1.53 15.36 14.67
CA ALA A 28 1.97 16.37 13.72
C ALA A 28 0.86 17.39 13.41
N ALA A 29 -0.39 16.93 13.29
CA ALA A 29 -1.58 17.77 13.12
C ALA A 29 -2.04 18.48 14.42
N ALA A 30 -1.47 18.13 15.58
CA ALA A 30 -1.92 18.54 16.93
C ALA A 30 -3.34 18.12 17.32
N GLU A 31 -3.80 16.99 16.79
CA GLU A 31 -5.10 16.38 17.05
C GLU A 31 -5.02 15.20 18.05
N HIS A 32 -3.82 14.81 18.47
CA HIS A 32 -3.63 13.68 19.38
C HIS A 32 -4.06 14.04 20.82
N PRO A 33 -4.97 13.32 21.48
CA PRO A 33 -5.64 13.82 22.69
C PRO A 33 -4.70 14.09 23.89
N LYS A 34 -3.56 13.40 23.96
CA LYS A 34 -2.65 13.43 25.12
C LYS A 34 -1.24 13.94 24.83
N LEU A 35 -0.88 14.07 23.55
CA LEU A 35 0.48 14.38 23.14
C LEU A 35 0.46 15.61 22.24
N ARG A 36 1.37 16.54 22.52
CA ARG A 36 1.60 17.77 21.76
C ARG A 36 3.09 17.85 21.51
N LEU A 37 3.45 18.10 20.26
CA LEU A 37 4.82 18.36 19.86
C LEU A 37 5.12 19.85 20.06
N GLY A 38 6.33 20.17 20.48
CA GLY A 38 6.78 21.56 20.58
C GLY A 38 8.27 21.73 20.31
N VAL A 39 8.72 22.97 20.47
CA VAL A 39 10.13 23.35 20.28
C VAL A 39 11.03 22.54 21.21
N GLY A 40 12.12 22.00 20.65
CA GLY A 40 13.10 21.19 21.36
C GLY A 40 12.79 19.69 21.40
N ASP A 41 11.61 19.25 20.95
CA ASP A 41 11.34 17.82 20.79
C ASP A 41 12.04 17.30 19.52
N THR A 42 12.55 16.07 19.58
CA THR A 42 13.17 15.39 18.43
C THR A 42 12.30 14.23 17.98
N VAL A 43 12.04 14.14 16.68
CA VAL A 43 11.25 13.07 16.06
C VAL A 43 12.09 12.30 15.08
N LEU A 44 12.27 11.01 15.36
CA LEU A 44 12.94 10.06 14.47
C LEU A 44 11.89 9.27 13.69
N VAL A 45 11.87 9.46 12.37
CA VAL A 45 11.07 8.67 11.43
C VAL A 45 11.98 7.58 10.85
N SER A 46 12.02 6.43 11.53
CA SER A 46 12.83 5.25 11.14
C SER A 46 12.11 4.42 10.07
N ALA A 47 11.74 5.04 8.97
CA ALA A 47 11.07 4.39 7.84
C ALA A 47 11.36 5.09 6.51
N THR A 48 11.10 4.38 5.43
CA THR A 48 11.04 4.94 4.08
C THR A 48 9.59 4.88 3.60
N PRO A 49 9.07 5.89 2.88
CA PRO A 49 7.75 5.81 2.28
C PRO A 49 7.65 4.57 1.38
N VAL A 50 6.61 3.78 1.60
CA VAL A 50 6.21 2.73 0.65
C VAL A 50 5.63 3.42 -0.59
N PRO A 51 5.88 2.92 -1.81
CA PRO A 51 5.31 3.50 -3.03
C PRO A 51 3.80 3.74 -2.92
N GLY A 52 3.37 4.97 -3.17
CA GLY A 52 1.99 5.45 -3.03
C GLY A 52 1.72 6.24 -1.74
N ASN A 53 2.63 6.21 -0.75
CA ASN A 53 2.49 6.95 0.51
C ASN A 53 3.43 8.17 0.62
N GLU A 54 4.11 8.56 -0.46
CA GLU A 54 5.10 9.64 -0.45
C GLU A 54 4.48 10.97 0.02
N GLU A 55 3.29 11.29 -0.48
CA GLU A 55 2.59 12.54 -0.15
C GLU A 55 2.17 12.58 1.34
N THR A 56 1.59 11.49 1.84
CA THR A 56 1.11 11.40 3.23
C THR A 56 2.26 11.49 4.23
N VAL A 57 3.39 10.82 3.93
CA VAL A 57 4.60 10.90 4.74
C VAL A 57 5.19 12.31 4.69
N THR A 58 5.36 12.89 3.51
CA THR A 58 5.92 14.24 3.34
C THR A 58 5.08 15.28 4.09
N ARG A 59 3.76 15.24 3.97
CA ARG A 59 2.85 16.13 4.70
C ARG A 59 2.99 16.00 6.21
N THR A 60 3.18 14.77 6.70
CA THR A 60 3.41 14.52 8.13
C THR A 60 4.73 15.15 8.57
N ILE A 61 5.82 14.95 7.82
CA ILE A 61 7.14 15.54 8.09
C ILE A 61 7.08 17.08 8.08
N ASP A 62 6.43 17.68 7.09
CA ASP A 62 6.25 19.14 7.02
C ASP A 62 5.53 19.68 8.25
N ASN A 63 4.48 19.00 8.68
CA ASN A 63 3.75 19.39 9.88
C ASN A 63 4.61 19.27 11.15
N LEU A 64 5.46 18.25 11.26
CA LEU A 64 6.43 18.15 12.37
C LEU A 64 7.40 19.34 12.38
N PHE A 65 7.92 19.74 11.20
CA PHE A 65 8.77 20.93 11.07
C PHE A 65 8.04 22.23 11.42
N ARG A 66 6.80 22.41 10.95
CA ARG A 66 5.96 23.59 11.28
C ARG A 66 5.74 23.74 12.79
N ARG A 67 5.81 22.65 13.56
CA ARG A 67 5.71 22.66 15.02
C ARG A 67 7.03 22.97 15.74
N GLY A 68 8.11 23.19 15.00
CA GLY A 68 9.43 23.52 15.55
C GLY A 68 10.18 22.32 16.13
N ALA A 69 9.79 21.10 15.77
CA ALA A 69 10.53 19.91 16.16
C ALA A 69 11.76 19.69 15.28
N THR A 70 12.77 19.05 15.85
CA THR A 70 13.89 18.52 15.07
C THR A 70 13.47 17.18 14.48
N VAL A 71 13.45 17.06 13.15
CA VAL A 71 13.04 15.83 12.46
C VAL A 71 14.25 15.15 11.81
N ILE A 72 14.40 13.85 12.09
CA ILE A 72 15.40 12.97 11.50
C ILE A 72 14.65 11.89 10.70
N TYR A 73 14.95 11.76 9.41
CA TYR A 73 14.23 10.86 8.49
C TYR A 73 15.15 10.44 7.33
N SER A 74 14.79 9.35 6.65
CA SER A 74 15.64 8.63 5.68
C SER A 74 16.23 9.46 4.54
N ALA A 75 15.52 10.48 4.04
CA ALA A 75 16.06 11.34 2.97
C ALA A 75 17.12 12.34 3.49
N LYS A 76 17.09 12.69 4.78
CA LYS A 76 18.06 13.58 5.43
C LYS A 76 19.22 12.82 6.05
N ASP A 77 18.96 11.63 6.58
CA ASP A 77 19.95 10.76 7.20
C ASP A 77 19.72 9.31 6.76
N LYS A 78 20.64 8.78 5.93
CA LYS A 78 20.53 7.42 5.38
C LYS A 78 20.72 6.31 6.42
N GLY A 79 21.18 6.63 7.64
CA GLY A 79 21.45 5.65 8.69
C GLY A 79 20.24 5.23 9.52
N VAL A 80 19.09 5.87 9.35
CA VAL A 80 17.94 5.67 10.26
C VAL A 80 17.03 4.51 9.89
N HIS A 81 17.18 3.96 8.69
CA HIS A 81 16.35 2.85 8.22
C HIS A 81 17.10 2.04 7.16
N VAL A 82 16.86 0.73 7.15
CA VAL A 82 17.35 -0.20 6.15
C VAL A 82 16.18 -1.00 5.59
N SER A 83 16.30 -1.41 4.32
CA SER A 83 15.33 -2.31 3.71
C SER A 83 15.30 -3.65 4.46
N GLY A 84 14.12 -4.23 4.62
CA GLY A 84 13.96 -5.62 5.05
C GLY A 84 14.19 -6.64 3.92
N HIS A 85 14.42 -6.17 2.69
CA HIS A 85 14.64 -6.99 1.50
C HIS A 85 16.10 -6.92 1.06
N ALA A 86 16.64 -8.08 0.68
CA ALA A 86 18.00 -8.23 0.16
C ALA A 86 18.23 -7.39 -1.11
N GLY A 87 19.35 -6.67 -1.13
CA GLY A 87 19.84 -5.98 -2.32
C GLY A 87 20.48 -6.94 -3.33
N ARG A 88 20.96 -6.37 -4.44
CA ARG A 88 21.55 -7.12 -5.55
C ARG A 88 22.69 -8.06 -5.10
N ASP A 89 23.63 -7.57 -4.31
CA ASP A 89 24.81 -8.35 -3.91
C ASP A 89 24.46 -9.48 -2.93
N GLU A 90 23.45 -9.26 -2.07
CA GLU A 90 22.94 -10.27 -1.14
C GLU A 90 22.17 -11.36 -1.90
N LEU A 91 21.33 -10.98 -2.86
CA LEU A 91 20.66 -11.91 -3.77
C LEU A 91 21.68 -12.69 -4.61
N ARG A 92 22.74 -12.03 -5.07
CA ARG A 92 23.82 -12.68 -5.83
C ARG A 92 24.52 -13.74 -5.00
N LYS A 93 24.91 -13.37 -3.77
CA LYS A 93 25.52 -14.29 -2.81
C LYS A 93 24.63 -15.49 -2.53
N MET A 94 23.32 -15.29 -2.40
CA MET A 94 22.36 -16.39 -2.25
C MET A 94 22.40 -17.33 -3.45
N ILE A 95 22.40 -16.81 -4.68
CA ILE A 95 22.48 -17.63 -5.90
C ILE A 95 23.80 -18.43 -5.95
N ASP A 96 24.93 -17.79 -5.63
CA ASP A 96 26.25 -18.44 -5.64
C ASP A 96 26.38 -19.54 -4.59
N LEU A 97 25.72 -19.39 -3.45
CA LEU A 97 25.66 -20.40 -2.39
C LEU A 97 24.77 -21.58 -2.76
N LEU A 98 23.60 -21.32 -3.33
CA LEU A 98 22.61 -22.35 -3.65
C LEU A 98 22.92 -23.11 -4.95
N LYS A 99 23.58 -22.45 -5.92
CA LYS A 99 23.86 -22.97 -7.27
C LYS A 99 22.64 -23.66 -7.91
N PRO A 100 21.50 -22.96 -8.02
CA PRO A 100 20.26 -23.60 -8.42
C PRO A 100 20.27 -23.98 -9.91
N LYS A 101 19.65 -25.13 -10.24
CA LYS A 101 19.46 -25.57 -11.64
C LYS A 101 18.43 -24.69 -12.38
N TYR A 102 17.43 -24.18 -11.67
CA TYR A 102 16.36 -23.32 -12.18
C TYR A 102 16.09 -22.20 -11.17
N ALA A 103 15.66 -21.04 -11.65
CA ALA A 103 15.27 -19.92 -10.79
C ALA A 103 13.84 -19.46 -11.07
N VAL A 104 13.11 -19.08 -10.02
CA VAL A 104 11.76 -18.53 -10.12
C VAL A 104 11.72 -17.28 -9.25
N PRO A 105 11.89 -16.07 -9.82
CA PRO A 105 11.76 -14.83 -9.04
C PRO A 105 10.33 -14.68 -8.51
N ILE A 106 10.19 -14.40 -7.22
CA ILE A 106 8.92 -14.15 -6.54
C ILE A 106 9.01 -12.85 -5.73
N HIS A 107 7.86 -12.36 -5.23
CA HIS A 107 7.79 -11.19 -4.35
C HIS A 107 8.30 -9.89 -4.99
N GLY A 108 7.83 -9.58 -6.20
CA GLY A 108 8.08 -8.32 -6.87
C GLY A 108 7.26 -8.15 -8.15
N GLU A 109 7.15 -6.91 -8.63
CA GLU A 109 6.63 -6.61 -9.96
C GLU A 109 7.53 -7.15 -11.08
N TYR A 110 7.01 -7.18 -12.31
CA TYR A 110 7.70 -7.72 -13.48
C TYR A 110 9.12 -7.17 -13.67
N ARG A 111 9.32 -5.85 -13.48
CA ARG A 111 10.65 -5.22 -13.56
C ARG A 111 11.67 -5.81 -12.58
N HIS A 112 11.24 -6.15 -11.34
CA HIS A 112 12.13 -6.77 -10.36
C HIS A 112 12.49 -8.19 -10.78
N MET A 113 11.52 -8.93 -11.29
CA MET A 113 11.76 -10.28 -11.81
C MET A 113 12.74 -10.24 -12.98
N ALA A 114 12.63 -9.25 -13.87
CA ALA A 114 13.52 -9.07 -15.01
C ALA A 114 14.98 -8.83 -14.57
N LEU A 115 15.19 -7.90 -13.64
CA LEU A 115 16.51 -7.65 -13.08
C LEU A 115 17.08 -8.87 -12.32
N TYR A 116 16.23 -9.64 -11.65
CA TYR A 116 16.65 -10.88 -10.99
C TYR A 116 17.08 -11.95 -12.00
N ARG A 117 16.41 -12.06 -13.15
CA ARG A 117 16.82 -12.95 -14.24
C ARG A 117 18.20 -12.59 -14.77
N ASP A 118 18.46 -11.31 -14.99
CA ASP A 118 19.77 -10.84 -15.45
C ASP A 118 20.85 -11.22 -14.42
N LEU A 119 20.56 -11.06 -13.13
CA LEU A 119 21.45 -11.48 -12.04
C LEU A 119 21.72 -13.00 -12.03
N CYS A 120 20.69 -13.81 -12.31
CA CYS A 120 20.84 -15.25 -12.50
C CYS A 120 21.72 -15.58 -13.72
N GLY A 121 21.58 -14.83 -14.81
CA GLY A 121 22.40 -14.96 -16.02
C GLY A 121 23.88 -14.72 -15.73
N GLU A 122 24.20 -13.69 -14.97
CA GLU A 122 25.57 -13.43 -14.49
C GLU A 122 26.12 -14.56 -13.61
N ALA A 123 25.25 -15.35 -13.00
CA ALA A 123 25.62 -16.52 -12.20
C ALA A 123 25.70 -17.83 -13.01
N GLY A 124 25.56 -17.73 -14.34
CA GLY A 124 25.64 -18.87 -15.26
C GLY A 124 24.33 -19.67 -15.39
N ILE A 125 23.21 -19.17 -14.84
CA ILE A 125 21.90 -19.77 -15.04
C ILE A 125 21.35 -19.22 -16.35
N THR A 126 21.17 -20.10 -17.34
CA THR A 126 20.69 -19.69 -18.66
C THR A 126 19.26 -19.15 -18.60
N HIS A 127 18.95 -18.23 -19.50
CA HIS A 127 17.70 -17.48 -19.51
C HIS A 127 16.44 -18.34 -19.69
N ASP A 128 16.56 -19.54 -20.27
CA ASP A 128 15.53 -20.58 -20.41
C ASP A 128 15.26 -21.36 -19.12
N ARG A 129 16.16 -21.26 -18.13
CA ARG A 129 16.04 -21.88 -16.81
C ARG A 129 15.52 -20.94 -15.73
N VAL A 130 15.17 -19.71 -16.12
CA VAL A 130 14.53 -18.73 -15.24
C VAL A 130 13.07 -18.55 -15.67
N PHE A 131 12.14 -18.94 -14.80
CA PHE A 131 10.70 -18.87 -15.10
C PHE A 131 10.08 -17.65 -14.47
N TYR A 132 9.38 -16.84 -15.26
CA TYR A 132 8.54 -15.75 -14.73
C TYR A 132 7.20 -16.30 -14.26
N PRO A 133 6.92 -16.35 -12.95
CA PRO A 133 5.60 -16.75 -12.49
C PRO A 133 4.60 -15.62 -12.76
N GLU A 134 3.42 -16.01 -13.21
CA GLU A 134 2.22 -15.16 -13.17
C GLU A 134 1.24 -15.73 -12.15
N ILE A 135 0.33 -14.89 -11.63
CA ILE A 135 -0.74 -15.35 -10.74
C ILE A 135 -1.55 -16.43 -11.47
N GLY A 136 -1.62 -17.62 -10.88
CA GLY A 136 -2.28 -18.80 -11.45
C GLY A 136 -1.47 -19.58 -12.48
N GLY A 137 -0.28 -19.11 -12.88
CA GLY A 137 0.65 -19.88 -13.72
C GLY A 137 1.26 -21.05 -12.94
N VAL A 138 1.28 -22.24 -13.54
CA VAL A 138 1.87 -23.43 -12.92
C VAL A 138 3.24 -23.70 -13.54
N ILE A 139 4.23 -23.96 -12.69
CA ILE A 139 5.56 -24.42 -13.10
C ILE A 139 5.72 -25.84 -12.56
N GLU A 140 5.93 -26.79 -13.46
CA GLU A 140 6.13 -28.20 -13.13
C GLU A 140 7.62 -28.52 -13.11
N PHE A 141 8.07 -29.15 -12.02
CA PHE A 141 9.42 -29.67 -11.87
C PHE A 141 9.36 -31.20 -11.81
N THR A 142 10.13 -31.86 -12.65
CA THR A 142 10.30 -33.32 -12.67
C THR A 142 11.79 -33.66 -12.58
N LYS A 143 12.10 -34.96 -12.47
CA LYS A 143 13.48 -35.45 -12.57
C LYS A 143 14.16 -35.07 -13.89
N ASP A 144 13.38 -34.95 -14.97
CA ASP A 144 13.87 -34.73 -16.33
C ASP A 144 14.03 -33.24 -16.65
N GLY A 145 13.26 -32.36 -15.99
CA GLY A 145 13.38 -30.92 -16.20
C GLY A 145 12.32 -30.06 -15.52
N ALA A 146 12.23 -28.81 -15.95
CA ALA A 146 11.19 -27.88 -15.50
C ALA A 146 10.49 -27.26 -16.72
N ARG A 147 9.19 -27.00 -16.60
CA ARG A 147 8.39 -26.36 -17.66
C ARG A 147 7.20 -25.60 -17.08
N ALA A 148 6.76 -24.55 -17.77
CA ALA A 148 5.45 -23.96 -17.51
C ALA A 148 4.34 -24.94 -17.95
N ARG A 149 3.32 -25.15 -17.11
CA ARG A 149 2.24 -26.12 -17.34
C ARG A 149 0.85 -25.52 -17.13
N GLY A 150 0.33 -24.81 -18.13
CA GLY A 150 -1.05 -24.31 -18.09
C GLY A 150 -1.29 -23.33 -16.94
N ARG A 151 -2.55 -23.20 -16.52
CA ARG A 151 -2.98 -22.28 -15.47
C ARG A 151 -4.04 -22.90 -14.57
N VAL A 152 -4.11 -22.43 -13.33
CA VAL A 152 -5.19 -22.71 -12.38
C VAL A 152 -6.01 -21.45 -12.12
N PRO A 153 -7.28 -21.58 -11.71
CA PRO A 153 -8.08 -20.42 -11.30
C PRO A 153 -7.39 -19.66 -10.16
N ALA A 154 -7.05 -18.40 -10.42
CA ALA A 154 -6.41 -17.51 -9.46
C ALA A 154 -6.77 -16.05 -9.77
N GLY A 155 -6.72 -15.20 -8.76
CA GLY A 155 -7.01 -13.78 -8.89
C GLY A 155 -7.17 -13.12 -7.52
N SER A 156 -7.44 -11.82 -7.53
CA SER A 156 -7.65 -11.04 -6.31
C SER A 156 -9.12 -11.09 -5.89
N VAL A 157 -9.36 -11.25 -4.58
CA VAL A 157 -10.66 -11.03 -3.96
C VAL A 157 -10.55 -9.78 -3.11
N LEU A 158 -11.36 -8.77 -3.44
CA LEU A 158 -11.42 -7.55 -2.65
C LEU A 158 -12.32 -7.78 -1.44
N VAL A 159 -11.87 -7.33 -0.27
CA VAL A 159 -12.61 -7.42 0.98
C VAL A 159 -12.95 -6.01 1.44
N ASP A 160 -14.24 -5.77 1.60
CA ASP A 160 -14.78 -4.56 2.23
C ASP A 160 -15.58 -4.97 3.46
N ARG A 161 -15.62 -4.12 4.50
CA ARG A 161 -16.36 -4.32 5.75
C ARG A 161 -17.86 -4.59 5.53
N ILE A 162 -18.41 -4.17 4.39
CA ILE A 162 -19.80 -4.48 4.00
C ILE A 162 -19.99 -5.99 3.76
N GLY A 163 -18.95 -6.71 3.36
CA GLY A 163 -18.96 -8.16 3.12
C GLY A 163 -19.07 -9.01 4.39
N GLU A 164 -18.70 -8.46 5.56
CA GLU A 164 -18.81 -9.16 6.87
C GLU A 164 -20.27 -9.36 7.30
N GLN A 165 -21.23 -8.63 6.72
CA GLN A 165 -22.67 -8.78 7.01
C GLN A 165 -23.37 -9.85 6.15
N GLY A 166 -22.66 -10.89 5.72
CA GLY A 166 -23.26 -12.10 5.15
C GLY A 166 -23.70 -12.02 3.68
N ARG A 167 -23.22 -11.04 2.91
CA ARG A 167 -23.58 -10.86 1.48
C ARG A 167 -22.57 -11.43 0.47
N GLY A 168 -21.55 -12.15 0.95
CA GLY A 168 -20.48 -12.70 0.11
C GLY A 168 -19.50 -11.61 -0.40
N PRO A 169 -18.42 -12.01 -1.10
CA PRO A 169 -17.45 -11.07 -1.63
C PRO A 169 -18.12 -10.12 -2.63
N VAL A 170 -18.10 -8.82 -2.33
CA VAL A 170 -18.63 -7.79 -3.22
C VAL A 170 -17.69 -7.67 -4.42
N LYS A 171 -18.15 -8.11 -5.59
CA LYS A 171 -17.50 -7.72 -6.86
C LYS A 171 -17.81 -6.24 -7.08
N LEU A 172 -16.88 -5.36 -6.71
CA LEU A 172 -16.96 -3.94 -7.04
C LEU A 172 -16.90 -3.80 -8.56
N ARG A 173 -18.07 -3.66 -9.19
CA ARG A 173 -18.20 -3.36 -10.61
C ARG A 173 -17.90 -1.87 -10.76
N ASN A 174 -16.64 -1.54 -11.07
CA ASN A 174 -16.11 -0.19 -11.31
C ASN A 174 -16.36 0.86 -10.21
N PRO A 175 -15.48 0.92 -9.18
CA PRO A 175 -15.49 2.02 -8.21
C PRO A 175 -15.14 3.40 -8.82
N GLN A 176 -14.53 3.45 -10.01
CA GLN A 176 -14.11 4.69 -10.67
C GLN A 176 -15.29 5.55 -11.15
N THR A 177 -16.31 4.96 -11.78
CA THR A 177 -17.48 5.71 -12.30
C THR A 177 -18.23 6.48 -11.20
N MET A 178 -18.36 5.92 -10.00
CA MET A 178 -19.01 6.62 -8.88
C MET A 178 -18.16 7.73 -8.25
N THR A 179 -16.83 7.60 -8.32
CA THR A 179 -15.90 8.55 -7.69
C THR A 179 -15.62 9.75 -8.60
N GLU A 180 -15.69 9.56 -9.91
CA GLU A 180 -15.33 10.59 -10.91
C GLU A 180 -16.53 11.41 -11.41
N GLU A 181 -17.72 10.80 -11.52
CA GLU A 181 -18.88 11.41 -12.20
C GLU A 181 -20.01 11.82 -11.24
N GLY A 182 -19.91 11.48 -9.94
CA GLY A 182 -20.96 11.72 -8.97
C GLY A 182 -22.24 10.90 -9.27
N VAL A 183 -23.31 11.18 -8.51
CA VAL A 183 -24.61 10.51 -8.67
C VAL A 183 -25.72 11.55 -8.62
N VAL A 184 -26.67 11.46 -9.56
CA VAL A 184 -27.93 12.20 -9.53
C VAL A 184 -29.05 11.25 -9.15
N ILE A 185 -29.73 11.53 -8.05
CA ILE A 185 -30.89 10.77 -7.59
C ILE A 185 -32.14 11.56 -7.97
N VAL A 186 -33.03 10.96 -8.75
CA VAL A 186 -34.32 11.53 -9.13
C VAL A 186 -35.42 10.73 -8.46
N THR A 187 -36.17 11.35 -7.56
CA THR A 187 -37.27 10.72 -6.83
C THR A 187 -38.61 11.17 -7.40
N ILE A 188 -39.44 10.21 -7.79
CA ILE A 188 -40.78 10.43 -8.31
C ILE A 188 -41.74 9.48 -7.58
N ALA A 189 -42.85 10.00 -7.09
CA ALA A 189 -43.94 9.21 -6.53
C ALA A 189 -45.08 9.12 -7.54
N VAL A 190 -45.50 7.90 -7.88
CA VAL A 190 -46.58 7.63 -8.83
C VAL A 190 -47.65 6.78 -8.15
N SER A 191 -48.91 7.12 -8.38
CA SER A 191 -50.07 6.34 -7.93
C SER A 191 -50.08 5.00 -8.63
N LYS A 192 -50.02 3.92 -7.85
CA LYS A 192 -50.07 2.56 -8.39
C LYS A 192 -51.43 2.23 -9.02
N GLU A 193 -52.50 2.86 -8.53
CA GLU A 193 -53.87 2.58 -8.94
C GLU A 193 -54.29 3.37 -10.18
N THR A 194 -53.89 4.64 -10.27
CA THR A 194 -54.30 5.54 -11.36
C THR A 194 -53.20 5.83 -12.38
N GLY A 195 -51.92 5.59 -12.02
CA GLY A 195 -50.77 5.96 -12.84
C GLY A 195 -50.40 7.44 -12.74
N ASP A 196 -51.13 8.23 -11.94
CA ASP A 196 -50.89 9.67 -11.82
C ASP A 196 -49.65 9.99 -10.99
N LEU A 197 -49.00 11.09 -11.34
CA LEU A 197 -47.88 11.64 -10.58
C LEU A 197 -48.39 12.21 -9.25
N ILE A 198 -47.96 11.62 -8.14
CA ILE A 198 -48.32 12.08 -6.78
C ILE A 198 -47.35 13.19 -6.33
N ALA A 199 -46.05 13.03 -6.58
CA ALA A 199 -45.01 13.98 -6.19
C ALA A 199 -43.71 13.79 -6.99
N GLY A 200 -42.87 14.84 -7.00
CA GLY A 200 -41.60 14.87 -7.72
C GLY A 200 -41.68 15.55 -9.10
N PRO A 201 -40.58 15.54 -9.89
CA PRO A 201 -39.28 14.97 -9.56
C PRO A 201 -38.51 15.83 -8.55
N GLU A 202 -38.02 15.19 -7.48
CA GLU A 202 -37.00 15.78 -6.62
C GLU A 202 -35.63 15.29 -7.08
N ILE A 203 -34.70 16.22 -7.32
CA ILE A 203 -33.38 15.92 -7.85
C ILE A 203 -32.33 16.23 -6.79
N VAL A 204 -31.55 15.22 -6.41
CA VAL A 204 -30.44 15.36 -5.46
C VAL A 204 -29.15 14.90 -6.12
N GLY A 205 -28.22 15.82 -6.33
CA GLY A 205 -26.86 15.52 -6.76
C GLY A 205 -25.94 15.24 -5.58
N ARG A 206 -25.10 14.21 -5.67
CA ARG A 206 -24.02 13.93 -4.70
C ARG A 206 -22.72 13.65 -5.44
N GLY A 207 -21.65 14.36 -5.07
CA GLY A 207 -20.32 14.15 -5.67
C GLY A 207 -20.18 14.64 -7.12
N LEU A 208 -21.11 15.46 -7.62
CA LEU A 208 -20.98 16.13 -8.91
C LEU A 208 -19.86 17.18 -8.82
N LYS A 209 -18.99 17.23 -9.85
CA LYS A 209 -18.01 18.31 -9.96
C LYS A 209 -18.75 19.61 -10.32
N PRO A 210 -18.48 20.73 -9.62
CA PRO A 210 -18.90 22.04 -10.10
C PRO A 210 -18.18 22.33 -11.42
N GLU A 211 -18.89 22.91 -12.38
CA GLU A 211 -18.28 23.52 -13.58
C GLU A 211 -17.43 24.74 -13.19
#